data_AF-A0A2N2T2L7-F1
#
_entry.id   AF-A0A2N2T2L7-F1
#
_cell.length_a   1.000
_cell.length_b   1.000
_cell.length_c   1.000
_cell.angle_alpha   90.00
_cell.angle_beta   90.00
_cell.angle_gamma   90.00
#
_symmetry.space_group_name_H-M   'P 1'
#
loop_
_entity.id
_entity.type
_entity.pdbx_description
1 polymer ?
#
loop_
_entity_poly.entity_id
_entity_poly.type
_entity_poly.pdbx_seq_one_letter_code
_entity_poly.pdbx_strand_id
1 'polypeptide(L)'
;MFGSLRRQLMVGMVLIVASMMSLLIWDLTQRQREVAVEQQTERAAAIARGLAVTSAVLVASRDFAALDEMVRGLSQYPDLSCAMVLDSAGLVLAHNNDPTRRGQYLTDLPLVAELKVLQQGINAFDVASPVMLNGHHIGWVRLSLNGASLEARLAHITRSGLIYTLMALGLSAVFALLTSHYLTRRLAAIAQVAHAVQAGQADLRVDMAGDDEAAQLARQLNNMLDT
;
A
#
# COMPACT_ATOMS: atom_id res chain seq x y z
N MET A 1 -18.86 40.94 2.16
CA MET A 1 -17.49 40.36 2.08
C MET A 1 -17.29 39.07 2.89
N PHE A 2 -18.27 38.54 3.63
CA PHE A 2 -18.13 37.33 4.48
C PHE A 2 -18.09 35.97 3.72
N GLY A 3 -18.41 35.94 2.42
CA GLY A 3 -18.39 34.70 1.63
C GLY A 3 -16.99 34.15 1.34
N SER A 4 -15.95 35.00 1.32
CA SER A 4 -14.58 34.58 0.99
C SER A 4 -13.88 33.85 2.14
N LEU A 5 -14.01 34.35 3.37
CA LEU A 5 -13.41 33.76 4.58
C LEU A 5 -13.96 32.35 4.87
N ARG A 6 -15.28 32.17 4.78
CA ARG A 6 -15.92 30.85 4.98
C ARG A 6 -15.47 29.85 3.93
N ARG A 7 -15.40 30.26 2.67
CA ARG A 7 -14.92 29.42 1.57
C ARG A 7 -13.44 29.07 1.75
N GLN A 8 -12.62 30.02 2.20
CA GLN A 8 -11.20 29.77 2.51
C GLN A 8 -11.01 28.76 3.64
N LEU A 9 -11.78 28.86 4.74
CA LEU A 9 -11.68 27.90 5.85
C LEU A 9 -12.13 26.49 5.45
N MET A 10 -13.23 26.36 4.67
CA MET A 10 -13.65 25.05 4.15
C MET A 10 -12.63 24.43 3.21
N VAL A 11 -12.15 25.21 2.24
CA VAL A 11 -11.14 24.72 1.28
C VAL A 11 -9.85 24.36 2.01
N GLY A 12 -9.44 25.15 3.01
CA GLY A 12 -8.29 24.84 3.85
C GLY A 12 -8.44 23.53 4.61
N MET A 13 -9.57 23.32 5.28
CA MET A 13 -9.83 22.07 6.03
C MET A 13 -9.87 20.85 5.10
N VAL A 14 -10.56 20.95 3.96
CA VAL A 14 -10.62 19.88 2.96
C VAL A 14 -9.23 19.57 2.40
N LEU A 15 -8.42 20.58 2.10
CA LEU A 15 -7.04 20.40 1.63
C LEU A 15 -6.15 19.73 2.67
N ILE A 16 -6.26 20.13 3.95
CA ILE A 16 -5.49 19.51 5.03
C ILE A 16 -5.84 18.03 5.17
N VAL A 17 -7.14 17.70 5.20
CA VAL A 17 -7.59 16.30 5.29
C VAL A 17 -7.16 15.49 4.08
N ALA A 18 -7.32 16.05 2.87
CA ALA A 18 -6.90 15.40 1.63
C ALA A 18 -5.38 15.14 1.62
N SER A 19 -4.59 16.13 2.05
CA SER A 19 -3.14 16.00 2.12
C SER A 19 -2.72 14.96 3.16
N MET A 20 -3.37 14.96 4.33
CA MET A 20 -3.06 14.01 5.41
C MET A 20 -3.40 12.57 5.02
N MET A 21 -4.57 12.34 4.41
CA MET A 21 -4.96 11.03 3.88
C MET A 21 -4.03 10.56 2.76
N SER A 22 -3.69 11.46 1.83
CA SER A 22 -2.78 11.14 0.73
C SER A 22 -1.39 10.73 1.25
N LEU A 23 -0.86 11.46 2.25
CA LEU A 23 0.39 11.12 2.91
C LEU A 23 0.33 9.77 3.65
N LEU A 24 -0.77 9.50 4.35
CA LEU A 24 -0.95 8.24 5.09
C LEU A 24 -1.03 7.04 4.13
N ILE A 25 -1.81 7.14 3.07
CA ILE A 25 -1.93 6.09 2.04
C ILE A 25 -0.57 5.86 1.38
N TRP A 26 0.16 6.93 1.08
CA TRP A 26 1.50 6.84 0.53
C TRP A 26 2.46 6.09 1.47
N ASP A 27 2.53 6.49 2.75
CA ASP A 27 3.38 5.85 3.76
C ASP A 27 3.01 4.37 3.95
N LEU A 28 1.71 4.06 4.08
CA LEU A 28 1.22 2.69 4.24
C LEU A 28 1.58 1.82 3.03
N THR A 29 1.40 2.35 1.81
CA THR A 29 1.69 1.62 0.57
C THR A 29 3.19 1.36 0.42
N GLN A 30 4.05 2.33 0.74
CA GLN A 30 5.51 2.15 0.68
C GLN A 30 5.98 1.10 1.70
N ARG A 31 5.52 1.20 2.95
CA ARG A 31 5.85 0.22 4.00
C ARG A 31 5.40 -1.18 3.63
N GLN A 32 4.16 -1.33 3.12
CA GLN A 32 3.65 -2.63 2.69
C GLN A 32 4.44 -3.20 1.52
N ARG A 33 4.88 -2.36 0.58
CA ARG A 33 5.71 -2.77 -0.54
C ARG A 33 7.04 -3.35 -0.07
N GLU A 34 7.76 -2.65 0.80
CA GLU A 34 9.07 -3.10 1.30
C GLU A 34 8.95 -4.44 2.04
N VAL A 35 8.02 -4.54 2.99
CA VAL A 35 7.77 -5.76 3.76
C VAL A 35 7.38 -6.93 2.86
N ALA A 36 6.51 -6.68 1.87
CA ALA A 36 6.06 -7.75 0.98
C ALA A 36 7.17 -8.25 0.04
N VAL A 37 8.00 -7.32 -0.48
CA VAL A 37 9.17 -7.67 -1.31
C VAL A 37 10.17 -8.50 -0.49
N GLU A 38 10.45 -8.12 0.74
CA GLU A 38 11.36 -8.85 1.64
C GLU A 38 10.84 -10.25 1.97
N GLN A 39 9.57 -10.36 2.37
CA GLN A 39 8.93 -11.65 2.66
C GLN A 39 8.93 -12.58 1.45
N GLN A 40 8.69 -12.05 0.25
CA GLN A 40 8.68 -12.85 -0.97
C GLN A 40 10.08 -13.32 -1.36
N THR A 41 11.12 -12.50 -1.14
CA THR A 41 12.51 -12.94 -1.29
C THR A 41 12.90 -14.02 -0.30
N GLU A 42 12.53 -13.89 0.98
CA GLU A 42 12.84 -14.90 1.99
C GLU A 42 12.18 -16.25 1.68
N ARG A 43 10.92 -16.22 1.20
CA ARG A 43 10.21 -17.42 0.75
C ARG A 43 10.89 -18.06 -0.44
N ALA A 44 11.25 -17.28 -1.45
CA ALA A 44 11.97 -17.77 -2.63
C ALA A 44 13.31 -18.40 -2.22
N ALA A 45 14.06 -17.75 -1.32
CA ALA A 45 15.30 -18.25 -0.78
C ALA A 45 15.12 -19.57 0.00
N ALA A 46 14.08 -19.68 0.82
CA ALA A 46 13.78 -20.90 1.55
C ALA A 46 13.44 -22.08 0.61
N ILE A 47 12.64 -21.83 -0.44
CA ILE A 47 12.30 -22.85 -1.45
C ILE A 47 13.56 -23.27 -2.23
N ALA A 48 14.34 -22.30 -2.71
CA ALA A 48 15.59 -22.57 -3.43
C ALA A 48 16.58 -23.37 -2.57
N ARG A 49 16.70 -23.04 -1.28
CA ARG A 49 17.55 -23.77 -0.34
C ARG A 49 17.06 -25.19 -0.07
N GLY A 50 15.75 -25.38 0.11
CA GLY A 50 15.14 -26.70 0.26
C GLY A 50 15.39 -27.58 -0.96
N LEU A 51 15.17 -27.04 -2.15
CA LEU A 51 15.48 -27.71 -3.41
C LEU A 51 16.96 -28.03 -3.57
N ALA A 52 17.84 -27.12 -3.16
CA ALA A 52 19.28 -27.36 -3.25
C ALA A 52 19.71 -28.55 -2.37
N VAL A 53 19.09 -28.71 -1.20
CA VAL A 53 19.35 -29.86 -0.32
C VAL A 53 18.82 -31.16 -0.93
N THR A 54 17.58 -31.18 -1.43
CA THR A 54 16.98 -32.41 -1.99
C THR A 54 17.60 -32.81 -3.34
N SER A 55 18.01 -31.84 -4.15
CA SER A 55 18.66 -32.09 -5.44
C SER A 55 20.10 -32.57 -5.32
N ALA A 56 20.78 -32.37 -4.19
CA ALA A 56 22.19 -32.75 -4.02
C ALA A 56 22.47 -34.23 -4.35
N VAL A 57 21.61 -35.14 -3.86
CA VAL A 57 21.75 -36.57 -4.13
C VAL A 57 21.48 -36.88 -5.61
N LEU A 58 20.47 -36.26 -6.21
CA LEU A 58 20.07 -36.51 -7.59
C LEU A 58 21.08 -35.96 -8.61
N VAL A 59 21.69 -34.81 -8.30
CA VAL A 59 22.79 -34.24 -9.10
C VAL A 59 24.01 -35.15 -9.03
N ALA A 60 24.34 -35.67 -7.84
CA ALA A 60 25.47 -36.57 -7.66
C ALA A 60 25.27 -37.94 -8.31
N SER A 61 24.04 -38.47 -8.30
CA SER A 61 23.69 -39.71 -9.00
C SER A 61 23.43 -39.52 -10.50
N ARG A 62 23.45 -38.28 -11.00
CA ARG A 62 23.09 -37.90 -12.37
C ARG A 62 21.70 -38.38 -12.79
N ASP A 63 20.76 -38.44 -11.84
CA ASP A 63 19.37 -38.78 -12.11
C ASP A 63 18.61 -37.55 -12.60
N PHE A 64 18.83 -37.20 -13.87
CA PHE A 64 18.21 -36.05 -14.50
C PHE A 64 16.68 -36.21 -14.66
N ALA A 65 16.19 -37.45 -14.72
CA ALA A 65 14.76 -37.71 -14.81
C ALA A 65 14.04 -37.34 -13.50
N ALA A 66 14.60 -37.76 -12.36
CA ALA A 66 14.07 -37.39 -11.05
C ALA A 66 14.20 -35.88 -10.76
N LEU A 67 15.29 -35.24 -11.21
CA LEU A 67 15.44 -33.77 -11.12
C LEU A 67 14.34 -33.04 -11.90
N ASP A 68 14.04 -33.50 -13.12
CA ASP A 68 13.01 -32.90 -13.96
C ASP A 68 11.62 -33.05 -13.35
N GLU A 69 11.29 -34.22 -12.81
CA GLU A 69 10.02 -34.46 -12.12
C GLU A 69 9.87 -33.59 -10.87
N MET A 70 10.90 -33.51 -10.04
CA MET A 70 10.92 -32.66 -8.85
C MET A 70 10.72 -31.18 -9.20
N VAL A 71 11.43 -30.68 -10.21
CA VAL A 71 11.37 -29.27 -10.62
C VAL A 71 10.04 -28.96 -11.31
N ARG A 72 9.46 -29.90 -12.06
CA ARG A 72 8.11 -29.79 -12.64
C ARG A 72 7.01 -29.73 -11.58
N GLY A 73 7.17 -30.45 -10.46
CA GLY A 73 6.22 -30.39 -9.34
C GLY A 73 6.02 -28.96 -8.81
N LEU A 74 7.04 -28.11 -8.92
CA LEU A 74 6.96 -26.71 -8.53
C LEU A 74 6.19 -25.82 -9.49
N SER A 75 5.91 -26.25 -10.73
CA SER A 75 5.10 -25.48 -11.69
C SER A 75 3.68 -25.20 -11.19
N GLN A 76 3.22 -25.93 -10.16
CA GLN A 76 1.94 -25.67 -9.48
C GLN A 76 2.01 -24.53 -8.46
N TYR A 77 3.22 -24.09 -8.10
CA TYR A 77 3.42 -23.02 -7.12
C TYR A 77 3.03 -21.68 -7.75
N PRO A 78 2.15 -20.90 -7.09
CA PRO A 78 1.73 -19.60 -7.61
C PRO A 78 2.94 -18.69 -7.80
N ASP A 79 2.90 -17.90 -8.86
CA ASP A 79 3.94 -16.97 -9.25
C ASP A 79 5.28 -17.60 -9.68
N LEU A 80 5.42 -18.92 -9.71
CA LEU A 80 6.65 -19.51 -10.24
C LEU A 80 6.79 -19.21 -11.74
N SER A 81 7.82 -18.47 -12.10
CA SER A 81 8.18 -18.23 -13.50
C SER A 81 9.17 -19.27 -14.00
N CYS A 82 10.19 -19.57 -13.20
CA CYS A 82 11.26 -20.50 -13.56
C CYS A 82 11.80 -21.22 -12.32
N ALA A 83 12.00 -22.52 -12.44
CA ALA A 83 12.85 -23.28 -11.53
C ALA A 83 13.78 -24.14 -12.39
N MET A 84 15.07 -24.11 -12.08
CA MET A 84 16.07 -24.91 -12.78
C MET A 84 17.19 -25.37 -11.85
N VAL A 85 17.76 -26.52 -12.17
CA VAL A 85 18.94 -27.07 -11.48
C VAL A 85 20.09 -27.11 -12.48
N LEU A 86 21.25 -26.65 -12.05
CA LEU A 86 22.46 -26.54 -12.86
C LEU A 86 23.61 -27.32 -12.21
N ASP A 87 24.58 -27.74 -13.02
CA ASP A 87 25.84 -28.27 -12.51
C ASP A 87 26.79 -27.15 -12.04
N SER A 88 27.97 -27.53 -11.55
CA SER A 88 28.98 -26.58 -11.07
C SER A 88 29.59 -25.71 -12.20
N ALA A 89 29.48 -26.12 -13.46
CA ALA A 89 29.90 -25.35 -14.63
C ALA A 89 28.78 -24.44 -15.19
N GLY A 90 27.57 -24.52 -14.63
CA GLY A 90 26.40 -23.76 -15.06
C GLY A 90 25.59 -24.40 -16.18
N LEU A 91 25.79 -25.68 -16.47
CA LEU A 91 24.97 -26.46 -17.39
C LEU A 91 23.59 -26.72 -16.78
N VAL A 92 22.52 -26.37 -17.49
CA VAL A 92 21.14 -26.66 -17.07
C VAL A 92 20.88 -28.16 -17.16
N LEU A 93 20.68 -28.80 -16.00
CA LEU A 93 20.37 -30.22 -15.87
C LEU A 93 18.86 -30.48 -15.92
N ALA A 94 18.07 -29.60 -15.29
CA ALA A 94 16.61 -29.71 -15.23
C ALA A 94 15.95 -28.33 -15.26
N HIS A 95 14.73 -28.26 -15.81
CA HIS A 95 13.96 -27.03 -15.93
C HIS A 95 12.45 -27.33 -15.85
N ASN A 96 11.70 -26.51 -15.12
CA ASN A 96 10.29 -26.76 -14.82
C ASN A 96 9.34 -26.73 -16.03
N ASN A 97 9.50 -25.74 -16.92
CA ASN A 97 8.54 -25.48 -18.00
C ASN A 97 9.13 -25.49 -19.43
N ASP A 98 10.46 -25.48 -19.57
CA ASP A 98 11.12 -25.39 -20.88
C ASP A 98 12.20 -26.48 -21.04
N PRO A 99 11.85 -27.60 -21.68
CA PRO A 99 12.81 -28.68 -21.92
C PRO A 99 13.97 -28.27 -22.84
N THR A 100 13.79 -27.24 -23.68
CA THR A 100 14.80 -26.81 -24.67
C THR A 100 15.98 -26.09 -24.04
N ARG A 101 15.82 -25.62 -22.80
CA ARG A 101 16.90 -25.00 -22.00
C ARG A 101 17.88 -26.01 -21.42
N ARG A 102 17.54 -27.29 -21.38
CA ARG A 102 18.48 -28.32 -20.91
C ARG A 102 19.69 -28.39 -21.82
N GLY A 103 20.86 -28.55 -21.22
CA GLY A 103 22.12 -28.57 -21.96
C GLY A 103 22.66 -27.18 -22.35
N GLN A 104 21.96 -26.10 -22.01
CA GLN A 104 22.47 -24.74 -22.17
C GLN A 104 23.30 -24.34 -20.95
N TYR A 105 24.25 -23.43 -21.13
CA TYR A 105 25.07 -22.88 -20.05
C TYR A 105 24.58 -21.49 -19.65
N LEU A 106 24.46 -21.27 -18.34
CA LEU A 106 24.25 -19.94 -17.78
C LEU A 106 25.58 -19.32 -17.36
N THR A 107 25.76 -18.04 -17.69
CA THR A 107 27.00 -17.29 -17.41
C THR A 107 26.84 -16.32 -16.23
N ASP A 108 25.64 -16.14 -15.71
CA ASP A 108 25.28 -15.15 -14.68
C ASP A 108 25.17 -15.75 -13.26
N LEU A 109 25.85 -16.86 -13.01
CA LEU A 109 25.86 -17.53 -11.71
C LEU A 109 26.76 -16.80 -10.68
N PRO A 110 26.43 -16.87 -9.37
CA PRO A 110 27.28 -16.31 -8.33
C PRO A 110 28.67 -16.96 -8.30
N LEU A 111 29.71 -16.16 -8.06
CA LEU A 111 31.09 -16.64 -7.97
C LEU A 111 31.38 -17.41 -6.67
N VAL A 112 30.63 -17.09 -5.62
CA VAL A 112 30.75 -17.70 -4.29
C VAL A 112 29.57 -18.62 -4.08
N ALA A 113 29.82 -19.86 -3.63
CA ALA A 113 28.80 -20.88 -3.36
C ALA A 113 27.97 -20.56 -2.10
N GLU A 114 27.21 -19.48 -2.16
CA GLU A 114 26.31 -18.99 -1.12
C GLU A 114 24.97 -18.58 -1.74
N LEU A 115 23.91 -18.58 -0.92
CA LEU A 115 22.60 -18.14 -1.36
C LEU A 115 22.65 -16.66 -1.73
N LYS A 116 22.30 -16.34 -2.97
CA LYS A 116 22.33 -14.99 -3.50
C LYS A 116 21.02 -14.62 -4.15
N VAL A 117 20.49 -13.47 -3.76
CA VAL A 117 19.37 -12.83 -4.45
C VAL A 117 19.95 -12.09 -5.67
N LEU A 118 19.60 -12.56 -6.87
CA LEU A 118 20.04 -12.00 -8.14
C LEU A 118 19.17 -10.80 -8.56
N GLN A 119 17.86 -10.90 -8.29
CA GLN A 119 16.89 -9.84 -8.57
C GLN A 119 15.84 -9.78 -7.46
N GLN A 120 15.53 -8.57 -7.02
CA GLN A 120 14.49 -8.29 -6.02
C GLN A 120 13.69 -7.07 -6.46
N GLY A 121 12.40 -7.24 -6.71
CA GLY A 121 11.54 -6.13 -7.11
C GLY A 121 10.06 -6.52 -7.15
N ILE A 122 9.19 -5.54 -7.44
CA ILE A 122 7.74 -5.78 -7.53
C ILE A 122 7.39 -6.81 -8.60
N ASN A 123 8.15 -6.87 -9.70
CA ASN A 123 7.75 -7.64 -10.89
C ASN A 123 8.43 -9.01 -10.95
N ALA A 124 9.58 -9.17 -10.30
CA ALA A 124 10.37 -10.39 -10.37
C ALA A 124 11.27 -10.53 -9.14
N PHE A 125 11.39 -11.77 -8.70
CA PHE A 125 12.28 -12.21 -7.63
C PHE A 125 13.10 -13.37 -8.18
N ASP A 126 14.43 -13.27 -8.13
CA ASP A 126 15.31 -14.30 -8.65
C ASP A 126 16.40 -14.63 -7.61
N VAL A 127 16.49 -15.90 -7.25
CA VAL A 127 17.37 -16.38 -6.19
C VAL A 127 18.15 -17.59 -6.69
N ALA A 128 19.45 -17.60 -6.43
CA ALA A 128 20.33 -18.73 -6.65
C ALA A 128 20.79 -19.31 -5.31
N SER A 129 20.63 -20.62 -5.13
CA SER A 129 21.13 -21.36 -3.97
C SER A 129 22.13 -22.42 -4.44
N PRO A 130 23.31 -22.54 -3.80
CA PRO A 130 24.28 -23.58 -4.13
C PRO A 130 23.77 -24.95 -3.68
N VAL A 131 24.00 -25.96 -4.50
CA VAL A 131 23.82 -27.38 -4.20
C VAL A 131 25.11 -27.89 -3.60
N MET A 132 25.06 -28.29 -2.33
CA MET A 132 26.21 -28.76 -1.57
C MET A 132 26.02 -30.22 -1.21
N LEU A 133 27.04 -31.05 -1.45
CA LEU A 133 27.11 -32.44 -0.99
C LEU A 133 28.38 -32.64 -0.18
N ASN A 134 28.24 -33.04 1.09
CA ASN A 134 29.37 -33.25 1.99
C ASN A 134 30.34 -32.05 2.03
N GLY A 135 29.82 -30.82 2.05
CA GLY A 135 30.61 -29.58 2.07
C GLY A 135 31.20 -29.16 0.72
N HIS A 136 31.01 -29.95 -0.35
CA HIS A 136 31.49 -29.63 -1.68
C HIS A 136 30.35 -29.07 -2.55
N HIS A 137 30.64 -27.99 -3.26
CA HIS A 137 29.73 -27.39 -4.22
C HIS A 137 29.68 -28.24 -5.49
N ILE A 138 28.50 -28.75 -5.85
CA ILE A 138 28.31 -29.65 -7.00
C ILE A 138 27.33 -29.09 -8.04
N GLY A 139 26.71 -27.94 -7.79
CA GLY A 139 25.80 -27.31 -8.72
C GLY A 139 24.98 -26.19 -8.10
N TRP A 140 23.99 -25.69 -8.84
CA TRP A 140 23.15 -24.57 -8.43
C TRP A 140 21.66 -24.89 -8.59
N VAL A 141 20.84 -24.31 -7.74
CA VAL A 141 19.40 -24.17 -7.97
C VAL A 141 19.09 -22.72 -8.20
N ARG A 142 18.40 -22.40 -9.30
CA ARG A 142 17.88 -21.06 -9.56
C ARG A 142 16.36 -21.09 -9.55
N LEU A 143 15.78 -20.17 -8.81
CA LEU A 143 14.35 -20.01 -8.65
C LEU A 143 13.97 -18.56 -8.96
N SER A 144 13.09 -18.38 -9.93
CA SER A 144 12.57 -17.08 -10.33
C SER A 144 11.04 -17.05 -10.16
N LEU A 145 10.55 -16.11 -9.37
CA LEU A 145 9.13 -15.85 -9.17
C LEU A 145 8.73 -14.55 -9.91
N ASN A 146 7.58 -14.56 -10.56
CA ASN A 146 6.88 -13.37 -11.02
C ASN A 146 6.31 -12.62 -9.79
N GLY A 147 6.15 -11.31 -9.91
CA GLY A 147 5.51 -10.50 -8.89
C GLY A 147 4.07 -10.09 -9.21
N ALA A 148 3.42 -10.70 -10.20
CA ALA A 148 2.05 -10.38 -10.60
C ALA A 148 1.05 -10.39 -9.42
N SER A 149 1.15 -11.35 -8.50
CA SER A 149 0.28 -11.38 -7.31
C SER A 149 0.56 -10.22 -6.34
N LEU A 150 1.82 -9.80 -6.21
CA LEU A 150 2.24 -8.67 -5.39
C LEU A 150 1.78 -7.35 -6.01
N GLU A 151 1.96 -7.20 -7.32
CA GLU A 151 1.48 -6.04 -8.08
C GLU A 151 -0.04 -5.89 -7.96
N ALA A 152 -0.80 -6.98 -8.13
CA ALA A 152 -2.25 -6.97 -7.98
C ALA A 152 -2.68 -6.59 -6.56
N ARG A 153 -1.97 -7.06 -5.52
CA ARG A 153 -2.23 -6.67 -4.12
C ARG A 153 -1.99 -5.17 -3.90
N LEU A 154 -0.88 -4.64 -4.40
CA LEU A 154 -0.56 -3.20 -4.28
C LEU A 154 -1.56 -2.34 -5.05
N ALA A 155 -2.00 -2.78 -6.24
CA ALA A 155 -3.05 -2.11 -7.01
C ALA A 155 -4.40 -2.11 -6.25
N HIS A 156 -4.71 -3.19 -5.53
CA HIS A 156 -5.90 -3.23 -4.69
C HIS A 156 -5.80 -2.24 -3.52
N ILE A 157 -4.65 -2.16 -2.84
CA ILE A 157 -4.42 -1.23 -1.73
C ILE A 157 -4.58 0.23 -2.18
N THR A 158 -3.96 0.60 -3.31
CA THR A 158 -4.06 1.97 -3.84
C THR A 158 -5.49 2.33 -4.23
N ARG A 159 -6.22 1.40 -4.87
CA ARG A 159 -7.63 1.58 -5.22
C ARG A 159 -8.52 1.72 -3.97
N SER A 160 -8.33 0.89 -2.95
CA SER A 160 -9.03 1.01 -1.68
C SER A 160 -8.71 2.34 -1.00
N GLY A 161 -7.45 2.77 -0.99
CA GLY A 161 -7.02 4.07 -0.47
C GLY A 161 -7.73 5.24 -1.16
N LEU A 162 -7.91 5.17 -2.49
CA LEU A 162 -8.68 6.18 -3.23
C LEU A 162 -10.13 6.27 -2.75
N ILE A 163 -10.80 5.12 -2.53
CA ILE A 163 -12.18 5.08 -2.03
C ILE A 163 -12.25 5.71 -0.63
N TYR A 164 -11.33 5.37 0.28
CA TYR A 164 -11.28 5.98 1.61
C TYR A 164 -11.05 7.49 1.56
N THR A 165 -10.18 7.95 0.65
CA THR A 165 -9.93 9.39 0.44
C THR A 165 -11.20 10.10 -0.03
N LEU A 166 -11.93 9.53 -1.00
CA LEU A 166 -13.19 10.08 -1.49
C LEU A 166 -14.27 10.13 -0.40
N MET A 167 -14.37 9.09 0.43
CA MET A 167 -15.28 9.07 1.58
C MET A 167 -14.91 10.14 2.61
N ALA A 168 -13.63 10.28 2.95
CA ALA A 168 -13.16 11.29 3.90
C ALA A 168 -13.42 12.71 3.39
N LEU A 169 -13.21 12.95 2.09
CA LEU A 169 -13.55 14.20 1.42
C LEU A 169 -15.06 14.49 1.47
N GLY A 170 -15.88 13.49 1.12
CA GLY A 170 -17.35 13.61 1.18
C GLY A 170 -17.84 13.93 2.59
N LEU A 171 -17.33 13.21 3.59
CA LEU A 171 -17.67 13.43 4.99
C LEU A 171 -17.24 14.83 5.47
N SER A 172 -16.03 15.25 5.11
CA SER A 172 -15.53 16.60 5.42
C SER A 172 -16.40 17.69 4.79
N ALA A 173 -16.83 17.51 3.54
CA ALA A 173 -17.73 18.43 2.86
C ALA A 173 -19.11 18.50 3.54
N VAL A 174 -19.67 17.35 3.95
CA VAL A 174 -20.94 17.30 4.70
C VAL A 174 -20.82 18.04 6.03
N PHE A 175 -19.77 17.77 6.81
CA PHE A 175 -19.52 18.48 8.07
C PHE A 175 -19.38 19.99 7.85
N ALA A 176 -18.58 20.40 6.86
CA ALA A 176 -18.41 21.80 6.51
C ALA A 176 -19.74 22.49 6.17
N LEU A 177 -20.57 21.85 5.33
CA LEU A 177 -21.89 22.38 4.95
C LEU A 177 -22.84 22.48 6.15
N LEU A 178 -22.89 21.45 7.01
CA LEU A 178 -23.72 21.43 8.20
C LEU A 178 -23.33 22.53 9.19
N THR A 179 -22.04 22.61 9.56
CA THR A 179 -21.53 23.65 10.46
C THR A 179 -21.76 25.03 9.88
N SER A 180 -21.48 25.22 8.58
CA SER A 180 -21.73 26.49 7.91
C SER A 180 -23.20 26.90 7.94
N HIS A 181 -24.12 25.97 7.63
CA HIS A 181 -25.54 26.27 7.64
C HIS A 181 -26.04 26.61 9.05
N TYR A 182 -25.62 25.82 10.04
CA TYR A 182 -25.96 26.03 11.45
C TYR A 182 -25.47 27.40 11.97
N LEU A 183 -24.18 27.70 11.80
CA LEU A 183 -23.57 28.94 12.31
C LEU A 183 -24.08 30.17 11.55
N THR A 184 -24.17 30.09 10.21
CA THR A 184 -24.64 31.22 9.39
C THR A 184 -26.09 31.57 9.74
N ARG A 185 -26.95 30.58 9.97
CA ARG A 185 -28.36 30.82 10.33
C ARG A 185 -28.48 31.49 11.70
N ARG A 186 -27.67 31.08 12.69
CA ARG A 186 -27.66 31.70 14.03
C ARG A 186 -27.15 33.14 13.97
N LEU A 187 -26.04 33.39 13.31
CA LEU A 187 -25.50 34.74 13.15
C LEU A 187 -26.44 35.65 12.36
N ALA A 188 -27.12 35.13 11.34
CA ALA A 188 -28.11 35.89 10.58
C ALA A 188 -29.32 36.31 11.44
N ALA A 189 -29.78 35.46 12.37
CA ALA A 189 -30.86 35.80 13.30
C ALA A 189 -30.46 36.96 14.23
N ILE A 190 -29.23 36.92 14.77
CA ILE A 190 -28.70 38.02 15.61
C ILE A 190 -28.56 39.31 14.78
N ALA A 191 -28.01 39.21 13.56
CA ALA A 191 -27.84 40.35 12.67
C ALA A 191 -29.17 41.00 12.25
N GLN A 192 -30.23 40.19 12.06
CA GLN A 192 -31.57 40.71 11.75
C GLN A 192 -32.15 41.55 12.88
N VAL A 193 -32.07 41.07 14.13
CA VAL A 193 -32.57 41.83 15.29
C VAL A 193 -31.75 43.11 15.49
N ALA A 194 -30.42 43.04 15.40
CA ALA A 194 -29.56 44.21 15.51
C ALA A 194 -29.92 45.29 14.46
N HIS A 195 -30.16 44.89 13.21
CA HIS A 195 -30.61 45.82 12.16
C HIS A 195 -32.00 46.40 12.41
N ALA A 196 -32.95 45.60 12.93
CA ALA A 196 -34.29 46.08 13.23
C ALA A 196 -34.29 47.10 14.39
N VAL A 197 -33.47 46.86 15.42
CA VAL A 197 -33.26 47.82 16.51
C VAL A 197 -32.66 49.13 15.98
N GLN A 198 -31.65 49.05 15.12
CA GLN A 198 -31.06 50.24 14.49
C GLN A 198 -32.08 51.04 13.66
N ALA A 199 -33.07 50.36 13.08
CA ALA A 199 -34.19 50.97 12.36
C ALA A 199 -35.31 51.51 13.28
N GLY A 200 -35.13 51.45 14.61
CA GLY A 200 -36.05 52.01 15.61
C GLY A 200 -36.99 50.99 16.27
N GLN A 201 -36.86 49.68 15.97
CA GLN A 201 -37.68 48.63 16.59
C GLN A 201 -36.97 48.03 17.80
N ALA A 202 -36.91 48.80 18.89
CA ALA A 202 -36.16 48.45 20.09
C ALA A 202 -36.75 47.28 20.91
N ASP A 203 -38.01 46.88 20.68
CA ASP A 203 -38.67 45.80 21.43
C ASP A 203 -38.30 44.38 20.94
N LEU A 204 -37.62 44.26 19.80
CA LEU A 204 -37.25 42.95 19.25
C LEU A 204 -36.11 42.31 20.05
N ARG A 205 -36.22 41.01 20.29
CA ARG A 205 -35.21 40.19 20.97
C ARG A 205 -34.84 38.98 20.13
N VAL A 206 -33.61 38.53 20.27
CA VAL A 206 -33.15 37.29 19.63
C VAL A 206 -33.62 36.11 20.47
N ASP A 207 -34.55 35.31 19.96
CA ASP A 207 -34.91 34.02 20.55
C ASP A 207 -33.99 32.92 20.00
N MET A 208 -33.03 32.50 20.82
CA MET A 208 -32.05 31.47 20.46
C MET A 208 -31.69 30.62 21.68
N ALA A 209 -32.02 29.34 21.63
CA ALA A 209 -31.64 28.36 22.65
C ALA A 209 -30.23 27.79 22.40
N GLY A 210 -29.50 27.47 23.47
CA GLY A 210 -28.20 26.80 23.44
C GLY A 210 -27.14 27.50 24.30
N ASP A 211 -25.97 26.87 24.39
CA ASP A 211 -24.81 27.35 25.14
C ASP A 211 -23.55 27.50 24.27
N ASP A 212 -23.73 27.65 22.96
CA ASP A 212 -22.65 28.00 22.05
C ASP A 212 -22.36 29.51 22.05
N GLU A 213 -21.26 29.92 21.42
CA GLU A 213 -20.83 31.32 21.36
C GLU A 213 -21.87 32.22 20.70
N ALA A 214 -22.65 31.69 19.75
CA ALA A 214 -23.74 32.43 19.11
C ALA A 214 -24.90 32.72 20.08
N ALA A 215 -25.31 31.74 20.89
CA ALA A 215 -26.32 31.95 21.92
C ALA A 215 -25.83 32.88 23.04
N GLN A 216 -24.54 32.83 23.39
CA GLN A 216 -23.94 33.78 24.34
C GLN A 216 -24.00 35.23 23.80
N LEU A 217 -23.66 35.44 22.53
CA LEU A 217 -23.78 36.75 21.87
C LEU A 217 -25.24 37.23 21.79
N ALA A 218 -26.19 36.35 21.48
CA ALA A 218 -27.61 36.68 21.46
C ALA A 218 -28.09 37.16 22.85
N ARG A 219 -27.70 36.46 23.92
CA ARG A 219 -28.02 36.86 25.31
C ARG A 219 -27.41 38.22 25.68
N GLN A 220 -26.16 38.46 25.30
CA GLN A 220 -25.51 39.76 25.54
C GLN A 220 -26.20 40.90 24.79
N LEU A 221 -26.60 40.70 23.53
CA LEU A 221 -27.35 41.69 22.77
C LEU A 221 -28.70 41.99 23.44
N ASN A 222 -29.46 40.97 23.85
CA ASN A 222 -30.74 41.17 24.53
C ASN A 222 -30.55 41.96 25.84
N ASN A 223 -29.55 41.61 26.66
CA ASN A 223 -29.27 42.33 27.90
C ASN A 223 -28.96 43.82 27.68
N MET A 224 -28.25 44.17 26.61
CA MET A 224 -27.98 45.57 26.25
C MET A 224 -29.24 46.35 25.85
N LEU A 225 -30.25 45.67 25.31
CA LEU A 225 -31.49 46.30 24.88
C LEU A 225 -32.52 46.42 26.01
N ASP A 226 -32.33 45.66 27.09
CA ASP A 226 -33.15 45.70 28.30
C ASP A 226 -32.62 46.73 29.33
N THR A 227 -31.55 47.46 29.01
CA THR A 227 -30.98 48.54 29.83
C THR A 227 -31.53 49.90 29.43
#